data_AF-A0A0S8KJZ8-F1
#
_entry.id   AF-A0A0S8KJZ8-F1
#
_cell.length_a   1.000
_cell.length_b   1.000
_cell.length_c   1.000
_cell.angle_alpha   90.00
_cell.angle_beta   90.00
_cell.angle_gamma   90.00
#
_symmetry.space_group_name_H-M   'P 1'
#
loop_
_entity.id
_entity.type
_entity.pdbx_description
1 polymer ?
#
loop_
_entity_poly.entity_id
_entity_poly.type
_entity_poly.pdbx_seq_one_letter_code
_entity_poly.pdbx_strand_id
1 'polypeptide(L)'
;MTERPRPIGFWKYPHKSEQENEPWMDPDRLKGTTPTAKRDSIQFLNFHHPEPLTRDFPGQAAWMDNRYKLVTDGKKTELFDIVADPLEKQDLAPDKPKITARMKTQLEAWQTSVERSLAGQDYR
;
A
#
# COMPACT_ATOMS: atom_id res chain seq x y z
N MET A 1 11.91 -7.52 -21.47
CA MET A 1 10.56 -7.02 -21.19
C MET A 1 10.60 -5.51 -21.28
N THR A 2 9.88 -4.92 -22.24
CA THR A 2 9.89 -3.46 -22.48
C THR A 2 8.75 -2.76 -21.73
N GLU A 3 7.64 -3.47 -21.48
CA GLU A 3 6.47 -2.97 -20.75
C GLU A 3 5.91 -4.06 -19.83
N ARG A 4 5.20 -3.64 -18.77
CA ARG A 4 4.50 -4.53 -17.85
C ARG A 4 3.06 -4.74 -18.34
N PRO A 5 2.55 -5.98 -18.26
CA PRO A 5 1.17 -6.28 -18.69
C PRO A 5 0.11 -5.75 -17.73
N ARG A 6 0.49 -5.44 -16.48
CA ARG A 6 -0.41 -4.90 -15.45
C ARG A 6 0.31 -3.82 -14.63
N PRO A 7 -0.41 -2.80 -14.14
CA PRO A 7 0.14 -1.85 -13.19
C PRO A 7 0.54 -2.52 -11.86
N ILE A 8 1.32 -1.81 -11.05
CA ILE A 8 1.66 -2.23 -9.68
C ILE A 8 1.31 -1.13 -8.68
N GLY A 9 0.75 -1.55 -7.54
CA GLY A 9 0.46 -0.70 -6.41
C GLY A 9 1.49 -0.86 -5.28
N PHE A 10 1.81 0.24 -4.63
CA PHE A 10 2.55 0.29 -3.37
C PHE A 10 1.72 1.06 -2.37
N TRP A 11 1.59 0.54 -1.15
CA TRP A 11 0.77 1.19 -0.13
C TRP A 11 1.40 1.03 1.24
N LYS A 12 1.60 2.17 1.90
CA LYS A 12 2.00 2.24 3.31
C LYS A 12 0.75 2.09 4.18
N TYR A 13 0.33 0.85 4.35
CA TYR A 13 -0.82 0.49 5.17
C TYR A 13 -0.61 0.90 6.65
N PRO A 14 -1.59 1.55 7.30
CA PRO A 14 -1.46 2.03 8.68
C PRO A 14 -1.66 0.92 9.72
N HIS A 15 -0.90 -0.17 9.63
CA HIS A 15 -0.98 -1.34 10.53
C HIS A 15 -0.83 -1.06 12.04
N LYS A 16 -0.38 0.14 12.44
CA LYS A 16 -0.18 0.48 13.85
C LYS A 16 -1.46 0.51 14.66
N SER A 17 -2.58 0.92 14.06
CA SER A 17 -3.89 0.93 14.75
C SER A 17 -4.40 -0.47 15.04
N GLU A 18 -3.83 -1.49 14.41
CA GLU A 18 -4.29 -2.88 14.50
C GLU A 18 -3.50 -3.69 15.51
N GLN A 19 -2.53 -3.10 16.19
CA GLN A 19 -1.78 -3.76 17.27
C GLN A 19 -2.66 -4.12 18.46
N GLU A 20 -3.87 -3.56 18.53
CA GLU A 20 -4.90 -3.87 19.54
C GLU A 20 -5.77 -5.07 19.14
N ASN A 21 -5.67 -5.57 17.90
CA ASN A 21 -6.44 -6.70 17.43
C ASN A 21 -5.86 -8.04 17.95
N GLU A 22 -6.58 -9.13 17.68
CA GLU A 22 -6.11 -10.47 18.02
C GLU A 22 -4.84 -10.83 17.20
N PRO A 23 -3.77 -11.34 17.84
CA PRO A 23 -2.61 -11.86 17.11
C PRO A 23 -2.96 -13.12 16.29
N TRP A 24 -2.40 -13.26 15.09
CA TRP A 24 -2.59 -14.46 14.24
C TRP A 24 -2.06 -15.76 14.86
N MET A 25 -1.10 -15.63 15.76
CA MET A 25 -0.46 -16.75 16.46
C MET A 25 -0.12 -16.31 17.88
N ASP A 26 0.04 -17.29 18.76
CA ASP A 26 0.58 -17.08 20.11
C ASP A 26 1.89 -16.27 20.04
N PRO A 27 1.96 -15.09 20.69
CA PRO A 27 3.14 -14.24 20.73
C PRO A 27 4.44 -14.95 21.10
N ASP A 28 4.38 -15.98 21.95
CA ASP A 28 5.56 -16.73 22.38
C ASP A 28 6.18 -17.53 21.23
N ARG A 29 5.36 -17.95 20.25
CA ARG A 29 5.82 -18.64 19.04
C ARG A 29 6.43 -17.71 18.00
N LEU A 30 6.22 -16.41 18.15
CA LEU A 30 6.69 -15.37 17.21
C LEU A 30 7.98 -14.68 17.68
N LYS A 31 8.58 -15.18 18.77
CA LYS A 31 9.88 -14.74 19.26
C LYS A 31 10.99 -15.36 18.40
N GLY A 32 11.76 -14.50 17.75
CA GLY A 32 12.99 -14.90 17.08
C GLY A 32 14.03 -15.39 18.09
N THR A 33 14.95 -16.22 17.62
CA THR A 33 15.99 -16.81 18.48
C THR A 33 17.24 -15.95 18.60
N THR A 34 17.32 -14.86 17.83
CA THR A 34 18.51 -14.00 17.75
C THR A 34 18.33 -12.77 18.63
N PRO A 35 19.13 -12.61 19.69
CA PRO A 35 19.15 -11.40 20.49
C PRO A 35 19.67 -10.20 19.68
N THR A 36 19.20 -9.01 20.04
CA THR A 36 19.70 -7.74 19.51
C THR A 36 20.39 -6.97 20.63
N ALA A 37 21.15 -5.92 20.28
CA ALA A 37 21.82 -5.08 21.26
C ALA A 37 20.90 -4.45 22.33
N LYS A 38 19.58 -4.41 22.11
CA LYS A 38 18.60 -3.77 23.01
C LYS A 38 17.41 -4.66 23.41
N ARG A 39 17.30 -5.87 22.87
CA ARG A 39 16.16 -6.78 23.10
C ARG A 39 16.61 -8.23 23.03
N ASP A 40 16.05 -9.07 23.89
CA ASP A 40 16.36 -10.50 23.95
C ASP A 40 15.96 -11.26 22.68
N SER A 41 14.96 -10.76 21.96
CA SER A 41 14.53 -11.32 20.66
C SER A 41 13.78 -10.28 19.81
N ILE A 42 13.80 -10.51 18.49
CA ILE A 42 12.90 -9.83 17.54
C ILE A 42 11.54 -10.52 17.62
N GLN A 43 10.45 -9.75 17.70
CA GLN A 43 9.09 -10.29 17.64
C GLN A 43 8.50 -10.04 16.25
N PHE A 44 7.95 -11.09 15.64
CA PHE A 44 7.27 -11.05 14.34
C PHE A 44 5.75 -11.04 14.52
N LEU A 45 5.25 -10.13 15.35
CA LEU A 45 3.81 -10.02 15.65
C LEU A 45 3.04 -9.47 14.46
N ASN A 46 2.07 -10.26 14.00
CA ASN A 46 1.04 -9.87 13.04
C ASN A 46 -0.33 -10.07 13.69
N PHE A 47 -1.27 -9.20 13.34
CA PHE A 47 -2.60 -9.16 13.94
C PHE A 47 -3.67 -9.40 12.88
N HIS A 48 -4.85 -9.84 13.31
CA HIS A 48 -6.01 -9.96 12.45
C HIS A 48 -6.49 -8.58 12.00
N HIS A 49 -7.02 -8.51 10.78
CA HIS A 49 -7.49 -7.30 10.14
C HIS A 49 -9.00 -7.43 9.93
N PRO A 50 -9.86 -6.91 10.83
CA PRO A 50 -11.25 -7.34 10.90
C PRO A 50 -12.12 -6.76 9.76
N GLU A 51 -11.98 -5.46 9.48
CA GLU A 51 -12.87 -4.75 8.55
C GLU A 51 -12.07 -3.99 7.49
N PRO A 52 -12.26 -4.28 6.19
CA PRO A 52 -11.60 -3.54 5.12
C PRO A 52 -12.22 -2.15 4.97
N LEU A 53 -11.38 -1.13 4.71
CA LEU A 53 -11.90 0.13 4.22
C LEU A 53 -12.32 -0.06 2.75
N THR A 54 -13.52 0.40 2.40
CA THR A 54 -13.99 0.32 1.00
C THR A 54 -13.83 1.64 0.26
N ARG A 55 -13.30 2.67 0.93
CA ARG A 55 -13.10 4.04 0.45
C ARG A 55 -12.18 4.82 1.39
N ASP A 56 -11.72 5.99 0.93
CA ASP A 56 -10.95 6.94 1.73
C ASP A 56 -9.67 6.33 2.33
N PHE A 57 -8.96 5.54 1.51
CA PHE A 57 -7.81 4.76 1.92
C PHE A 57 -6.72 5.63 2.59
N PRO A 58 -6.32 5.32 3.82
CA PRO A 58 -5.35 6.11 4.57
C PRO A 58 -3.91 5.86 4.10
N GLY A 59 -3.04 6.80 4.39
CA GLY A 59 -1.60 6.63 4.21
C GLY A 59 -1.12 6.89 2.78
N GLN A 60 0.19 6.72 2.60
CA GLN A 60 0.85 7.01 1.32
C GLN A 60 0.73 5.82 0.38
N ALA A 61 0.32 6.07 -0.85
CA ALA A 61 0.22 5.06 -1.88
C ALA A 61 0.79 5.55 -3.21
N ALA A 62 1.28 4.61 -4.02
CA ALA A 62 1.74 4.86 -5.36
C ALA A 62 1.19 3.82 -6.32
N TRP A 63 0.80 4.27 -7.52
CA TRP A 63 0.32 3.43 -8.61
C TRP A 63 1.21 3.63 -9.83
N MET A 64 1.86 2.57 -10.30
CA MET A 64 2.75 2.64 -11.46
C MET A 64 2.15 1.90 -12.65
N ASP A 65 1.96 2.60 -13.76
CA ASP A 65 1.44 2.09 -15.03
C ASP A 65 2.39 2.49 -16.17
N ASN A 66 3.45 1.70 -16.34
CA ASN A 66 4.51 1.86 -17.34
C ASN A 66 5.13 3.27 -17.35
N ARG A 67 4.58 4.19 -18.15
CA ARG A 67 5.08 5.56 -18.32
C ARG A 67 4.74 6.47 -17.14
N TYR A 68 3.57 6.27 -16.53
CA TYR A 68 3.06 7.18 -15.51
C TYR A 68 3.13 6.57 -14.12
N LYS A 69 3.43 7.40 -13.13
CA LYS A 69 3.36 7.08 -11.72
C LYS A 69 2.44 8.08 -11.04
N LEU A 70 1.42 7.58 -10.35
CA LEU A 70 0.54 8.38 -9.50
C LEU A 70 0.97 8.18 -8.05
N VAL A 71 1.08 9.27 -7.30
CA VAL A 71 1.42 9.25 -5.86
C VAL A 71 0.33 10.01 -5.11
N THR A 72 -0.08 9.47 -3.95
CA THR A 72 -1.01 10.15 -3.06
C THR A 72 -0.65 9.92 -1.61
N ASP A 73 -0.94 10.90 -0.76
CA ASP A 73 -0.88 10.82 0.70
C ASP A 73 -2.29 10.75 1.35
N GLY A 74 -3.32 10.52 0.54
CA GLY A 74 -4.74 10.55 0.93
C GLY A 74 -5.39 11.94 0.81
N LYS A 75 -4.60 13.02 0.69
CA LYS A 75 -5.11 14.39 0.53
C LYS A 75 -4.72 15.00 -0.81
N LYS A 76 -3.44 14.91 -1.15
CA LYS A 76 -2.89 15.37 -2.42
C LYS A 76 -2.69 14.16 -3.34
N THR A 77 -2.94 14.37 -4.62
CA THR A 77 -2.66 13.39 -5.67
C THR A 77 -1.80 14.07 -6.73
N GLU A 78 -0.66 13.46 -7.03
CA GLU A 78 0.31 13.96 -8.01
C GLU A 78 0.54 12.90 -9.08
N LEU A 79 0.88 13.33 -10.29
CA LEU A 79 1.11 12.45 -11.43
C LEU A 79 2.44 12.80 -12.08
N PHE A 80 3.31 11.81 -12.25
CA PHE A 80 4.63 11.97 -12.85
C PHE A 80 4.77 11.10 -14.09
N ASP A 81 5.44 11.62 -15.11
CA ASP A 81 5.90 10.84 -16.26
C ASP A 81 7.30 10.31 -15.95
N ILE A 82 7.40 9.08 -15.44
CA ILE A 82 8.67 8.56 -14.92
C ILE A 82 9.72 8.29 -16.02
N VAL A 83 9.29 8.27 -17.29
CA VAL A 83 10.19 8.12 -18.43
C VAL A 83 10.86 9.46 -18.76
N ALA A 84 10.10 10.55 -18.73
CA ALA A 84 10.61 11.89 -19.02
C ALA A 84 11.19 12.59 -17.77
N ASP A 85 10.67 12.26 -16.59
CA ASP A 85 11.03 12.84 -15.30
C ASP A 85 11.24 11.75 -14.22
N PRO A 86 12.37 11.02 -14.27
CA PRO A 86 12.67 9.95 -13.32
C PRO A 86 12.81 10.40 -11.86
N LEU A 87 12.96 11.72 -11.63
CA LEU A 87 13.17 12.33 -10.32
C LEU A 87 11.92 13.00 -9.75
N GLU A 88 10.75 12.85 -10.41
CA GLU A 88 9.45 13.28 -9.89
C GLU A 88 9.41 14.79 -9.54
N LYS A 89 9.98 15.62 -10.41
CA LYS A 89 10.07 17.08 -10.21
C LYS A 89 8.84 17.82 -10.71
N GLN A 90 8.18 17.32 -11.75
CA GLN A 90 7.06 18.00 -12.39
C GLN A 90 5.75 17.23 -12.17
N ASP A 91 4.88 17.80 -11.34
CA ASP A 91 3.52 17.30 -11.18
C ASP A 91 2.67 17.64 -12.41
N LEU A 92 2.25 16.60 -13.12
CA LEU A 92 1.38 16.65 -14.30
C LEU A 92 -0.09 16.44 -13.98
N ALA A 93 -0.46 16.28 -12.70
CA ALA A 93 -1.85 16.04 -12.31
C ALA A 93 -2.82 17.15 -12.79
N PRO A 94 -2.46 18.46 -12.70
CA PRO A 94 -3.29 19.54 -13.24
C PRO A 94 -3.43 19.50 -14.76
N ASP A 95 -2.36 19.10 -15.47
CA ASP A 95 -2.29 19.09 -16.93
C ASP A 95 -2.92 17.85 -17.57
N LYS A 96 -3.02 16.74 -16.81
CA LYS A 96 -3.51 15.44 -17.28
C LYS A 96 -4.61 14.86 -16.39
N PRO A 97 -5.70 15.61 -16.11
CA PRO A 97 -6.72 15.21 -15.13
C PRO A 97 -7.41 13.89 -15.46
N LYS A 98 -7.56 13.56 -16.76
CA LYS A 98 -8.14 12.28 -17.19
C LYS A 98 -7.27 11.07 -16.82
N ILE A 99 -5.95 11.20 -16.93
CA ILE A 99 -5.00 10.13 -16.58
C ILE A 99 -4.94 9.99 -15.06
N THR A 100 -4.86 11.12 -14.36
CA THR A 100 -4.89 11.15 -12.89
C THR A 100 -6.14 10.46 -12.34
N ALA A 101 -7.33 10.80 -12.83
CA ALA A 101 -8.59 10.19 -12.39
C ALA A 101 -8.65 8.68 -12.68
N ARG A 102 -8.21 8.24 -13.87
CA ARG A 102 -8.15 6.82 -14.23
C ARG A 102 -7.22 6.05 -13.29
N MET A 103 -5.99 6.54 -13.10
CA MET A 103 -5.00 5.87 -12.26
C MET A 103 -5.41 5.87 -10.78
N LYS A 104 -6.05 6.93 -10.30
CA LYS A 104 -6.61 6.99 -8.95
C LYS A 104 -7.70 5.94 -8.75
N THR A 105 -8.62 5.80 -9.70
CA THR A 105 -9.68 4.76 -9.66
C THR A 105 -9.08 3.36 -9.63
N GLN A 106 -8.03 3.12 -10.43
CA GLN A 106 -7.32 1.82 -10.43
C GLN A 106 -6.62 1.55 -9.10
N LEU A 107 -5.99 2.57 -8.52
CA LEU A 107 -5.35 2.47 -7.20
C LEU A 107 -6.37 2.12 -6.11
N GLU A 108 -7.49 2.82 -6.05
CA GLU A 108 -8.56 2.57 -5.07
C GLU A 108 -9.18 1.18 -5.24
N ALA A 109 -9.39 0.72 -6.48
CA ALA A 109 -9.87 -0.63 -6.76
C ALA A 109 -8.87 -1.71 -6.27
N TRP A 110 -7.57 -1.46 -6.47
CA TRP A 110 -6.54 -2.35 -5.96
C TRP A 110 -6.44 -2.32 -4.43
N GLN A 111 -6.50 -1.15 -3.78
CA GLN A 111 -6.50 -1.04 -2.31
C GLN A 111 -7.70 -1.76 -1.69
N THR A 112 -8.89 -1.62 -2.30
CA THR A 112 -10.09 -2.38 -1.92
C THR A 112 -9.83 -3.89 -1.95
N SER A 113 -9.20 -4.39 -3.03
CA SER A 113 -8.87 -5.80 -3.16
C SER A 113 -7.86 -6.25 -2.11
N VAL A 114 -6.85 -5.42 -1.81
CA VAL A 114 -5.85 -5.71 -0.78
C VAL A 114 -6.51 -5.87 0.59
N GLU A 115 -7.36 -4.94 1.00
CA GLU A 115 -8.00 -5.02 2.31
C GLU A 115 -9.00 -6.16 2.41
N ARG A 116 -9.75 -6.47 1.34
CA ARG A 116 -10.65 -7.63 1.33
C ARG A 116 -9.89 -8.95 1.53
N SER A 117 -8.77 -9.11 0.85
CA SER A 117 -7.87 -10.25 1.06
C SER A 117 -7.32 -10.24 2.49
N LEU A 118 -6.89 -9.08 2.99
CA LEU A 118 -6.32 -8.92 4.32
C LEU A 118 -7.33 -9.29 5.43
N ALA A 119 -8.60 -8.95 5.23
CA ALA A 119 -9.73 -9.30 6.09
C ALA A 119 -10.28 -10.72 5.87
N GLY A 120 -9.58 -11.55 5.09
CA GLY A 120 -9.96 -12.94 4.85
C GLY A 120 -11.21 -13.12 4.01
N GLN A 121 -11.75 -12.07 3.39
CA GLN A 121 -13.00 -12.14 2.62
C GLN A 121 -12.83 -12.87 1.28
N ASP A 122 -11.59 -12.98 0.78
CA ASP A 122 -11.28 -13.64 -0.48
C ASP A 122 -11.01 -15.16 -0.33
N TYR A 123 -10.99 -15.69 0.91
CA TYR A 123 -10.58 -17.07 1.21
C TYR A 123 -11.67 -17.89 1.92
N ARG A 124 -12.92 -17.45 1.82
CA ARG A 124 -14.09 -18.18 2.32
C ARG A 124 -14.60 -19.20 1.31
#